data_AF-A0A1B8QPJ3-F1
#
_entry.id   AF-A0A1B8QPJ3-F1
#
_cell.length_a   1.000
_cell.length_b   1.000
_cell.length_c   1.000
_cell.angle_alpha   90.00
_cell.angle_beta   90.00
_cell.angle_gamma   90.00
#
_symmetry.space_group_name_H-M   'P 1'
#
loop_
_entity.id
_entity.type
_entity.pdbx_description
1 polymer ?
#
loop_
_entity_poly.entity_id
_entity_poly.type
_entity_poly.pdbx_seq_one_letter_code
_entity_poly.pdbx_strand_id
1 'polypeptide(L)'
;MKKTFLILTAFFSVISPTVLAVPNSVPQQCEQLFKETESLINQAERQPGTHIQVNKIKSKLNQSKQQILQMELATQLKSCELGLAKLSNLKSYSE
;
A
#
# COMPACT_ATOMS: atom_id res chain seq x y z
N MET A 1 -26.91 -8.90 -61.63
CA MET A 1 -26.07 -8.00 -60.81
C MET A 1 -25.90 -8.62 -59.44
N LYS A 2 -24.66 -8.83 -59.01
CA LYS A 2 -24.24 -9.50 -57.76
C LYS A 2 -24.46 -8.59 -56.56
N LYS A 3 -24.99 -9.09 -55.44
CA LYS A 3 -24.87 -8.49 -54.11
C LYS A 3 -24.65 -9.57 -53.07
N THR A 4 -23.42 -10.03 -52.97
CA THR A 4 -22.92 -10.84 -51.84
C THR A 4 -22.66 -9.91 -50.67
N PHE A 5 -23.51 -9.96 -49.64
CA PHE A 5 -23.25 -9.34 -48.35
C PHE A 5 -22.19 -10.16 -47.61
N LEU A 6 -20.99 -9.60 -47.50
CA LEU A 6 -19.90 -10.13 -46.67
C LEU A 6 -20.16 -9.72 -45.22
N ILE A 7 -20.53 -10.69 -44.37
CA ILE A 7 -20.52 -10.52 -42.91
C ILE A 7 -19.08 -10.79 -42.45
N LEU A 8 -18.37 -9.74 -42.06
CA LEU A 8 -17.04 -9.82 -41.48
C LEU A 8 -17.18 -9.94 -39.96
N THR A 9 -17.20 -11.17 -39.45
CA THR A 9 -17.11 -11.48 -38.02
C THR A 9 -15.68 -11.19 -37.53
N ALA A 10 -15.49 -10.02 -36.92
CA ALA A 10 -14.27 -9.71 -36.19
C ALA A 10 -14.28 -10.47 -34.85
N PHE A 11 -13.50 -11.55 -34.77
CA PHE A 11 -13.15 -12.18 -33.50
C PHE A 11 -12.25 -11.21 -32.72
N PHE A 12 -12.84 -10.49 -31.77
CA PHE A 12 -12.07 -9.82 -30.73
C PHE A 12 -11.52 -10.90 -29.78
N SER A 13 -10.29 -11.32 -30.04
CA SER A 13 -9.50 -12.07 -29.06
C SER A 13 -9.29 -11.19 -27.85
N VAL A 14 -10.11 -11.39 -26.82
CA VAL A 14 -9.89 -10.83 -25.49
C VAL A 14 -8.63 -11.51 -24.95
N ILE A 15 -7.48 -10.87 -25.12
CA ILE A 15 -6.26 -11.25 -24.43
C ILE A 15 -6.48 -10.82 -22.98
N SER A 16 -7.03 -11.70 -22.16
CA SER A 16 -7.03 -11.50 -20.72
C SER A 16 -5.57 -11.46 -20.27
N PRO A 17 -5.06 -10.34 -19.69
CA PRO A 17 -3.75 -10.37 -19.09
C PRO A 17 -3.78 -11.41 -17.96
N THR A 18 -2.96 -12.44 -18.08
CA THR A 18 -2.66 -13.35 -16.99
C THR A 18 -2.08 -12.50 -15.86
N VAL A 19 -2.86 -12.34 -14.80
CA VAL A 19 -2.40 -11.73 -13.56
C VAL A 19 -1.37 -12.71 -13.01
N LEU A 20 -0.09 -12.47 -13.32
CA LEU A 20 1.01 -13.20 -12.69
C LEU A 20 0.90 -12.90 -11.20
N ALA A 21 0.52 -13.92 -10.43
CA ALA A 21 0.47 -13.85 -8.99
C ALA A 21 1.90 -13.64 -8.47
N VAL A 22 2.30 -12.37 -8.36
CA VAL A 22 3.45 -11.96 -7.56
C VAL A 22 3.16 -12.45 -6.14
N PRO A 23 4.10 -13.15 -5.46
CA PRO A 23 3.88 -13.62 -4.11
C PRO A 23 3.36 -12.46 -3.26
N ASN A 24 2.35 -12.74 -2.41
CA ASN A 24 1.68 -11.84 -1.45
C ASN A 24 2.67 -11.23 -0.44
N SER A 25 3.68 -10.55 -0.94
CA SER A 25 4.74 -9.90 -0.22
C SER A 25 4.34 -8.44 -0.12
N VAL A 26 4.41 -7.93 1.09
CA VAL A 26 4.16 -6.52 1.37
C VAL A 26 5.14 -5.70 0.53
N PRO A 27 4.69 -4.68 -0.21
CA PRO A 27 5.60 -3.86 -1.00
C PRO A 27 6.69 -3.25 -0.12
N GLN A 28 7.90 -3.13 -0.66
CA GLN A 28 9.06 -2.65 0.09
C GLN A 28 8.81 -1.27 0.73
N GLN A 29 8.12 -0.37 0.02
CA GLN A 29 7.76 0.96 0.54
C GLN A 29 6.86 0.86 1.79
N CYS A 30 5.93 -0.09 1.81
CA CYS A 30 5.08 -0.33 2.96
C CYS A 30 5.85 -0.92 4.13
N GLU A 31 6.74 -1.89 3.86
CA GLU A 31 7.62 -2.45 4.88
C GLU A 31 8.50 -1.37 5.53
N GLN A 32 9.10 -0.50 4.72
CA GLN A 32 9.90 0.61 5.21
C GLN A 32 9.06 1.57 6.07
N LEU A 33 7.88 1.98 5.59
CA LEU A 33 6.98 2.86 6.33
C LEU A 33 6.63 2.29 7.70
N PHE A 34 6.24 1.01 7.73
CA PHE A 34 5.87 0.33 8.95
C PHE A 34 7.04 0.22 9.92
N LYS A 35 8.23 -0.15 9.43
CA LYS A 35 9.44 -0.27 10.24
C LYS A 35 9.86 1.06 10.85
N GLU A 36 9.85 2.15 10.06
CA GLU A 36 10.19 3.48 10.57
C GLU A 36 9.17 3.96 11.61
N THR A 37 7.89 3.72 11.37
CA THR A 37 6.83 4.07 12.32
C THR A 37 6.96 3.28 13.62
N GLU A 38 7.25 1.98 13.56
CA GLU A 38 7.50 1.13 14.73
C GLU A 38 8.71 1.60 15.53
N SER A 39 9.78 2.03 14.86
CA SER A 39 10.95 2.59 15.54
C SER A 39 10.57 3.84 16.35
N LEU A 40 9.76 4.74 15.80
CA LEU A 40 9.28 5.93 16.50
C LEU A 40 8.37 5.57 17.68
N ILE A 41 7.49 4.60 17.51
CA ILE A 41 6.64 4.08 18.60
C ILE A 41 7.50 3.52 19.73
N ASN A 42 8.53 2.73 19.40
CA ASN A 42 9.43 2.15 20.40
C ASN A 42 10.24 3.21 21.15
N GLN A 43 10.60 4.31 20.48
CA GLN A 43 11.24 5.46 21.12
C GLN A 43 10.25 6.17 22.05
N ALA A 44 9.03 6.43 21.58
CA ALA A 44 7.99 7.06 22.39
C ALA A 44 7.63 6.22 23.62
N GLU A 45 7.58 4.90 23.50
CA GLU A 45 7.28 3.98 24.61
C GLU A 45 8.27 4.07 25.77
N ARG A 46 9.51 4.46 25.50
CA ARG A 46 10.54 4.63 26.53
C ARG A 46 10.41 5.95 27.29
N GLN A 47 9.58 6.87 26.81
CA GLN A 47 9.36 8.15 27.46
C GLN A 47 8.31 8.04 28.58
N PRO A 48 8.51 8.66 29.75
CA PRO A 48 7.54 8.63 30.83
C PRO A 48 6.23 9.29 30.42
N GLY A 49 5.09 8.70 30.81
CA GLY A 49 3.76 9.26 30.57
C GLY A 49 3.17 8.99 29.18
N THR A 50 3.85 8.27 28.29
CA THR A 50 3.39 8.06 26.91
C THR A 50 2.69 6.72 26.67
N HIS A 51 2.84 5.72 27.56
CA HIS A 51 2.42 4.33 27.34
C HIS A 51 0.96 4.18 26.86
N ILE A 52 0.02 4.95 27.45
CA ILE A 52 -1.41 4.90 27.05
C ILE A 52 -1.59 5.35 25.61
N GLN A 53 -0.91 6.43 25.20
CA GLN A 53 -1.01 6.96 23.84
C GLN A 53 -0.30 6.04 22.85
N VAL A 54 0.88 5.54 23.22
CA VAL A 54 1.67 4.57 22.44
C VAL A 54 0.87 3.30 22.16
N ASN A 55 0.16 2.75 23.15
CA ASN A 55 -0.68 1.57 22.96
C ASN A 55 -1.82 1.81 21.96
N LYS A 56 -2.47 2.99 22.02
CA LYS A 56 -3.48 3.38 21.04
C LYS A 56 -2.87 3.51 19.63
N ILE A 57 -1.67 4.08 19.52
CA ILE A 57 -0.97 4.21 18.24
C ILE A 57 -0.60 2.84 17.67
N LYS A 58 -0.05 1.93 18.49
CA LYS A 58 0.24 0.54 18.08
C LYS A 58 -0.99 -0.17 17.53
N SER A 59 -2.13 -0.06 18.23
CA SER A 59 -3.40 -0.64 17.78
C SER A 59 -3.84 -0.08 16.43
N LYS A 60 -3.79 1.24 16.24
CA LYS A 60 -4.12 1.90 14.96
C LYS A 60 -3.16 1.51 13.83
N LEU A 61 -1.86 1.40 14.12
CA LEU A 61 -0.87 0.96 13.15
C LEU A 61 -1.18 -0.47 12.68
N ASN A 62 -1.45 -1.39 13.61
CA ASN A 62 -1.81 -2.76 13.27
C ASN A 62 -3.09 -2.84 12.42
N GLN A 63 -4.12 -2.06 12.77
CA GLN A 63 -5.33 -1.97 11.96
C GLN A 63 -5.03 -1.45 10.54
N SER A 64 -4.24 -0.37 10.43
CA SER A 64 -3.87 0.20 9.14
C SER A 64 -3.05 -0.77 8.28
N LYS A 65 -2.13 -1.55 8.88
CA LYS A 65 -1.41 -2.61 8.18
C LYS A 65 -2.37 -3.61 7.56
N GLN A 66 -3.30 -4.16 8.35
CA GLN A 66 -4.27 -5.13 7.87
C GLN A 66 -5.14 -4.56 6.74
N GLN A 67 -5.56 -3.30 6.86
CA GLN A 67 -6.31 -2.63 5.80
C GLN A 67 -5.49 -2.49 4.52
N ILE A 68 -4.25 -2.02 4.59
CA ILE A 68 -3.37 -1.86 3.42
C ILE A 68 -3.17 -3.20 2.71
N LEU A 69 -2.94 -4.29 3.46
CA LEU A 69 -2.76 -5.62 2.88
C LEU A 69 -3.99 -6.14 2.12
N GLN A 70 -5.18 -5.59 2.40
CA GLN A 70 -6.43 -5.92 1.70
C GLN A 70 -6.67 -5.03 0.48
N MET A 71 -5.85 -4.00 0.25
CA MET A 71 -5.99 -3.10 -0.90
C MET A 71 -5.29 -3.66 -2.14
N GLU A 72 -5.62 -3.11 -3.30
CA GLU A 72 -4.90 -3.36 -4.55
C GLU A 72 -3.44 -2.89 -4.47
N LEU A 73 -2.51 -3.64 -5.07
CA LEU A 73 -1.06 -3.36 -5.06
C LEU A 73 -0.71 -1.92 -5.45
N ALA A 74 -1.31 -1.37 -6.51
CA ALA A 74 -1.07 0.01 -6.93
C ALA A 74 -1.46 1.03 -5.83
N THR A 75 -2.55 0.74 -5.11
CA THR A 75 -3.01 1.58 -4.01
C THR A 75 -2.13 1.40 -2.77
N GLN A 76 -1.64 0.19 -2.49
CA GLN A 76 -0.67 -0.06 -1.43
C GLN A 76 0.60 0.78 -1.65
N LEU A 77 1.20 0.68 -2.83
CA LEU A 77 2.40 1.44 -3.21
C LEU A 77 2.20 2.94 -3.02
N LYS A 78 1.14 3.50 -3.62
CA LYS A 78 0.83 4.92 -3.52
C LYS A 78 0.60 5.38 -2.07
N SER A 79 -0.12 4.59 -1.28
CA SER A 79 -0.42 4.93 0.12
C SER A 79 0.84 4.94 0.97
N CYS A 80 1.72 3.97 0.76
CA CYS A 80 2.96 3.82 1.50
C CYS A 80 4.00 4.88 1.12
N GLU A 81 4.13 5.21 -0.17
CA GLU A 81 4.98 6.31 -0.64
C GLU A 81 4.54 7.66 -0.07
N LEU A 82 3.23 7.94 -0.08
CA LEU A 82 2.69 9.15 0.54
C LEU A 82 2.96 9.17 2.06
N GLY A 83 2.83 8.01 2.72
CA GLY A 83 3.14 7.86 4.14
C GLY A 83 4.61 8.15 4.44
N LEU A 84 5.53 7.60 3.64
CA LEU A 84 6.97 7.84 3.76
C LEU A 84 7.33 9.31 3.54
N ALA A 85 6.77 9.96 2.51
CA ALA A 85 7.01 11.37 2.24
C ALA A 85 6.54 12.25 3.41
N LYS A 86 5.34 11.97 3.97
CA LYS A 86 4.85 12.67 5.16
C LYS A 86 5.73 12.42 6.37
N LEU A 87 6.16 11.18 6.59
CA LEU A 87 7.02 10.82 7.72
C LEU A 87 8.38 11.53 7.65
N SER A 88 8.98 11.59 6.46
CA SER A 88 10.23 12.30 6.20
C SER A 88 10.08 13.79 6.48
N ASN A 89 8.99 14.43 6.03
CA ASN A 89 8.71 15.84 6.32
C ASN A 89 8.51 16.10 7.82
N LEU A 90 7.87 15.19 8.55
CA LEU A 90 7.73 15.33 10.01
C LEU A 90 9.08 15.26 10.72
N LYS A 91 9.96 14.35 10.29
CA LYS A 91 11.32 14.22 10.83
C LYS A 91 12.16 15.48 10.57
N SER A 92 12.03 16.11 9.40
CA SER A 92 12.76 17.35 9.11
C SER A 92 12.33 18.54 9.96
N TYR A 93 11.16 18.52 10.60
CA TYR A 93 10.76 19.56 11.56
C TYR A 93 11.28 19.29 12.99
N SER A 94 11.77 18.09 13.25
CA SER A 94 12.30 17.69 14.56
C SER A 94 13.83 17.77 14.66
N GLU A 95 14.50 18.11 13.56
CA GLU A 95 15.93 18.45 13.46
C GLU A 95 16.11 19.98 13.51
#